data_AF-A0A4W5JGY8-F1
#
_entry.id   AF-A0A4W5JGY8-F1
#
_cell.length_a   1.000
_cell.length_b   1.000
_cell.length_c   1.000
_cell.angle_alpha   90.00
_cell.angle_beta   90.00
_cell.angle_gamma   90.00
#
_symmetry.space_group_name_H-M   'P 1'
#
loop_
_entity.id
_entity.type
_entity.pdbx_description
1 polymer ?
#
loop_
_entity_poly.entity_id
_entity_poly.type
_entity_poly.pdbx_seq_one_letter_code
_entity_poly.pdbx_strand_id
1 'polypeptide(L)'
;PFCPSLLCPPVLWRELLCGIGARLTPSLDLSSLAKVTDGYTQGHILQAVRLVLTPRRLAQQTTRSLTAEEFIPPLARQDHVYKEEEVAFK
;
A
#
# COMPACT_ATOMS: atom_id res chain seq x y z
N PRO A 1 21.20 5.93 -1.62
CA PRO A 1 20.39 7.05 -2.17
C PRO A 1 18.98 7.06 -1.57
N PHE A 2 18.84 7.59 -0.34
CA PHE A 2 17.53 7.93 0.22
C PHE A 2 17.19 9.32 -0.33
N CYS A 3 16.31 9.37 -1.34
CA CYS A 3 15.82 10.65 -1.84
C CYS A 3 14.93 11.30 -0.77
N PRO A 4 15.23 12.53 -0.31
CA PRO A 4 14.48 13.21 0.75
C PRO A 4 13.04 13.59 0.34
N SER A 5 12.62 13.28 -0.89
CA SER A 5 11.25 13.43 -1.40
C SER A 5 10.26 12.35 -0.90
N LEU A 6 10.75 11.30 -0.24
CA LEU A 6 9.91 10.23 0.35
C LEU A 6 9.28 10.59 1.72
N LEU A 7 9.63 11.75 2.29
CA LEU A 7 9.04 12.24 3.55
C LEU A 7 7.57 12.66 3.42
N CYS A 8 7.04 12.77 2.21
CA CYS A 8 5.62 12.98 1.95
C CYS A 8 4.93 11.62 1.77
N PRO A 9 4.07 11.17 2.72
CA PRO A 9 3.35 9.91 2.58
C PRO A 9 2.56 9.76 1.25
N PRO A 10 1.88 10.78 0.69
CA PRO A 10 1.17 10.61 -0.58
C PRO A 10 2.12 10.40 -1.77
N VAL A 11 3.37 10.86 -1.70
CA VAL A 11 4.40 10.63 -2.72
C VAL A 11 4.92 9.21 -2.62
N LEU A 12 5.21 8.74 -1.40
CA LEU A 12 5.58 7.35 -1.13
C LEU A 12 4.54 6.37 -1.69
N TRP A 13 3.26 6.57 -1.37
CA TRP A 13 2.19 5.72 -1.89
C TRP A 13 2.14 5.68 -3.41
N ARG A 14 2.30 6.85 -4.06
CA ARG A 14 2.34 6.96 -5.52
C ARG A 14 3.49 6.15 -6.12
N GLU A 15 4.70 6.30 -5.58
CA GLU A 15 5.88 5.57 -6.08
C GLU A 15 5.74 4.06 -5.88
N LEU A 16 5.25 3.60 -4.73
CA LEU A 16 5.04 2.19 -4.45
C LEU A 16 3.99 1.56 -5.38
N LEU A 17 2.85 2.23 -5.54
CA LEU A 17 1.77 1.77 -6.41
C LEU A 17 2.22 1.73 -7.87
N CYS A 18 2.89 2.79 -8.35
CA CYS A 18 3.43 2.83 -9.71
C CYS A 18 4.54 1.78 -9.92
N GLY A 19 5.43 1.59 -8.95
CA GLY A 19 6.52 0.61 -9.04
C GLY A 19 6.04 -0.84 -9.15
N ILE A 20 4.86 -1.14 -8.60
CA ILE A 20 4.23 -2.47 -8.68
C ILE A 20 3.30 -2.59 -9.91
N GLY A 21 3.08 -1.49 -10.64
CA GLY A 21 2.22 -1.46 -11.83
C GLY A 21 0.73 -1.28 -11.52
N ALA A 22 0.38 -0.80 -10.33
CA ALA A 22 -0.99 -0.46 -9.99
C ALA A 22 -1.42 0.83 -10.69
N ARG A 23 -2.67 0.85 -11.16
CA ARG A 23 -3.28 2.02 -11.76
C ARG A 23 -3.83 2.93 -10.68
N LEU A 24 -3.31 4.15 -10.62
CA LEU A 24 -3.83 5.21 -9.75
C LEU A 24 -5.16 5.70 -10.31
N THR A 25 -6.25 5.37 -9.63
CA THR A 25 -7.60 5.85 -9.94
C THR A 25 -7.94 7.06 -9.08
N PRO A 26 -8.77 8.01 -9.55
CA PRO A 26 -9.23 9.14 -8.74
C PRO A 26 -10.04 8.71 -7.51
N SER A 27 -10.56 7.49 -7.51
CA SER A 27 -11.19 6.85 -6.34
C SER A 27 -10.22 6.53 -5.19
N LEU A 28 -8.91 6.66 -5.42
CA LEU A 28 -7.86 6.40 -4.45
C LEU A 28 -7.33 7.73 -3.89
N ASP A 29 -7.92 8.19 -2.80
CA ASP A 29 -7.47 9.40 -2.11
C ASP A 29 -6.18 9.16 -1.32
N LEU A 30 -5.05 9.41 -1.98
CA LEU A 30 -3.71 9.30 -1.38
C LEU A 30 -3.53 10.19 -0.16
N SER A 31 -4.19 11.36 -0.11
CA SER A 31 -4.12 12.28 1.04
C SER A 31 -4.85 11.72 2.27
N SER A 32 -6.00 11.05 2.06
CA SER A 32 -6.73 10.39 3.13
C SER A 32 -5.98 9.14 3.60
N LEU A 33 -5.43 8.38 2.66
CA LEU A 33 -4.59 7.23 2.91
C LEU A 33 -3.33 7.61 3.71
N ALA A 34 -2.66 8.70 3.31
CA ALA A 34 -1.53 9.28 4.00
C ALA A 34 -1.83 9.59 5.48
N LYS A 35 -2.97 10.23 5.75
CA LYS A 35 -3.42 10.57 7.10
C LYS A 35 -3.66 9.35 7.98
N VAL A 36 -4.30 8.31 7.44
CA VAL A 36 -4.49 7.06 8.21
C VAL A 36 -3.18 6.30 8.41
N THR A 37 -2.18 6.54 7.55
CA THR A 37 -0.85 5.95 7.65
C THR A 37 0.18 6.81 8.39
N ASP A 38 -0.22 7.94 8.98
CA ASP A 38 0.69 8.95 9.57
C ASP A 38 1.47 8.39 10.80
N GLY A 39 0.98 7.33 11.43
CA GLY A 39 1.67 6.60 12.50
C GLY A 39 2.41 5.34 12.04
N TYR A 40 2.42 5.02 10.75
CA TYR A 40 2.97 3.76 10.22
C TYR A 40 4.35 3.98 9.59
N THR A 41 5.25 3.02 9.80
CA THR A 41 6.58 3.06 9.16
C THR A 41 6.47 2.77 7.66
N GLN A 42 7.47 3.22 6.89
CA GLN A 42 7.57 2.90 5.46
C GLN A 42 7.51 1.38 5.19
N GLY A 43 8.05 0.56 6.10
CA GLY A 43 8.00 -0.90 6.00
C GLY A 43 6.58 -1.46 6.12
N HIS A 44 5.77 -0.94 7.04
CA HIS A 44 4.36 -1.32 7.16
C HIS A 44 3.58 -0.95 5.89
N ILE A 45 3.77 0.27 5.38
CA ILE A 45 3.13 0.72 4.15
C ILE A 45 3.51 -0.20 2.97
N LEU A 46 4.79 -0.50 2.81
CA LEU A 46 5.27 -1.36 1.73
C LEU A 46 4.70 -2.79 1.83
N GLN A 47 4.61 -3.34 3.04
CA GLN A 47 4.03 -4.67 3.25
C GLN A 47 2.53 -4.67 2.94
N ALA A 48 1.77 -3.69 3.44
CA ALA A 48 0.35 -3.55 3.14
C ALA A 48 0.11 -3.43 1.62
N VAL A 49 0.93 -2.66 0.92
CA VAL A 49 0.88 -2.56 -0.54
C VAL A 49 1.10 -3.91 -1.20
N ARG A 50 2.10 -4.71 -0.78
CA ARG A 50 2.36 -6.04 -1.35
C ARG A 50 1.23 -7.05 -1.08
N LEU A 51 0.59 -6.96 0.09
CA LEU A 51 -0.53 -7.81 0.47
C LEU A 51 -1.80 -7.50 -0.35
N VAL A 52 -2.05 -6.21 -0.65
CA VAL A 52 -3.22 -5.79 -1.44
C VAL A 52 -2.97 -5.96 -2.94
N LEU A 53 -1.80 -5.55 -3.43
CA LEU A 53 -1.42 -5.59 -4.84
C LEU A 53 -0.91 -6.97 -5.28
N THR A 54 -1.73 -7.98 -5.12
CA THR A 54 -1.48 -9.30 -5.70
C THR A 54 -1.70 -9.28 -7.22
N PRO A 55 -1.14 -10.23 -7.99
CA PRO A 55 -1.36 -10.32 -9.44
C PRO A 55 -2.85 -10.39 -9.80
N ARG A 56 -3.62 -11.12 -8.98
CA ARG A 56 -5.08 -11.20 -9.10
C ARG A 56 -5.73 -9.84 -8.90
N ARG A 57 -5.29 -9.05 -7.92
CA ARG A 57 -5.87 -7.73 -7.65
C ARG A 57 -5.52 -6.71 -8.72
N LEU A 58 -4.30 -6.75 -9.26
CA LEU A 58 -3.89 -5.96 -10.42
C LEU A 58 -4.80 -6.23 -11.62
N ALA A 59 -5.07 -7.51 -11.93
CA ALA A 59 -5.99 -7.89 -13.01
C ALA A 59 -7.43 -7.39 -12.76
N GLN A 60 -7.88 -7.40 -11.50
CA GLN A 60 -9.20 -6.90 -11.11
C GLN A 60 -9.30 -5.37 -11.07
N GLN A 61 -8.21 -4.60 -11.17
CA GLN A 61 -8.31 -3.13 -11.23
C GLN A 61 -9.09 -2.63 -12.45
N THR A 62 -9.18 -3.44 -13.51
CA THR A 62 -9.96 -3.08 -14.70
C THR A 62 -11.46 -3.10 -14.48
N THR A 63 -11.95 -3.87 -13.50
CA THR A 63 -13.37 -4.00 -13.17
C THR A 63 -13.72 -3.35 -11.83
N ARG A 64 -12.80 -3.37 -10.87
CA ARG A 64 -12.95 -2.79 -9.53
C ARG A 64 -11.75 -1.92 -9.22
N SER A 65 -11.96 -0.61 -9.24
CA SER A 65 -10.97 0.40 -8.85
C SER A 65 -10.32 0.08 -7.50
N LEU A 66 -9.09 0.56 -7.34
CA LEU A 66 -8.38 0.50 -6.08
C LEU A 66 -8.92 1.59 -5.14
N THR A 67 -9.18 1.23 -3.89
CA THR A 67 -9.65 2.17 -2.86
C THR A 67 -8.70 2.17 -1.67
N ALA A 68 -8.61 3.30 -0.99
CA ALA A 68 -7.76 3.48 0.18
C ALA A 68 -8.11 2.49 1.31
N GLU A 69 -9.40 2.15 1.42
CA GLU A 69 -9.93 1.25 2.44
C GLU A 69 -9.36 -0.17 2.36
N GLU A 70 -8.97 -0.67 1.17
CA GLU A 70 -8.43 -2.04 1.06
C GLU A 70 -7.06 -2.18 1.73
N PHE A 71 -6.36 -1.06 1.97
CA PHE A 71 -5.08 -1.03 2.69
C PHE A 71 -5.24 -0.91 4.21
N ILE A 72 -6.41 -0.52 4.71
CA ILE A 72 -6.66 -0.38 6.15
C ILE A 72 -6.60 -1.75 6.88
N PRO A 73 -7.27 -2.82 6.40
CA PRO A 73 -7.21 -4.13 7.05
C PRO A 73 -5.79 -4.72 7.22
N PRO A 74 -4.91 -4.74 6.19
CA PRO A 74 -3.55 -5.23 6.38
C PRO A 74 -2.74 -4.32 7.31
N LEU A 75 -2.88 -2.98 7.23
CA LEU A 75 -2.21 -2.06 8.16
C LEU A 75 -2.63 -2.31 9.61
N ALA A 76 -3.93 -2.44 9.87
CA ALA A 76 -4.46 -2.72 11.20
C ALA A 76 -4.03 -4.10 11.75
N ARG A 77 -3.87 -5.10 10.87
CA ARG A 77 -3.32 -6.41 11.25
C ARG A 77 -1.83 -6.33 11.58
N GLN A 78 -1.08 -5.48 10.89
CA GLN A 78 0.36 -5.33 11.15
C GLN A 78 0.66 -4.66 12.50
N ASP A 79 -0.23 -3.79 13.00
CA ASP A 79 -0.08 -3.14 14.31
C ASP A 79 -0.14 -4.15 15.48
N HIS A 80 -0.89 -5.26 15.33
CA HIS A 80 -1.07 -6.27 16.38
C HIS A 80 -0.26 -7.57 16.19
N VAL A 81 0.30 -7.82 15.01
CA VAL A 81 0.93 -9.11 14.70
C VAL A 81 2.46 -8.99 14.77
N TYR A 82 2.97 -9.01 16.01
CA TYR A 82 4.26 -9.64 16.27
C TYR A 82 4.03 -11.16 16.24
N LYS A 83 4.52 -11.84 15.19
CA LYS A 83 4.40 -13.28 14.87
C LYS A 83 3.23 -13.66 13.95
N GLU A 84 3.47 -13.68 12.65
CA GLU A 84 3.40 -14.91 11.86
C GLU A 84 3.96 -14.62 10.46
N GLU A 85 5.00 -15.37 10.09
CA GLU A 85 5.50 -15.51 8.73
C GLU A 85 4.37 -15.90 7.77
N GLU A 86 4.46 -15.56 6.48
CA GLU A 86 4.19 -16.53 5.39
C GLU A 86 4.66 -15.99 4.02
N VAL A 87 5.79 -16.55 3.57
CA VAL A 87 6.01 -17.18 2.25
C VAL A 87 5.12 -16.75 1.06
N ALA A 88 5.73 -16.04 0.10
CA ALA A 88 5.56 -16.19 -1.36
C ALA A 88 6.39 -15.07 -2.01
N PHE A 89 7.50 -15.33 -2.69
CA PHE A 89 7.61 -16.14 -3.90
C PHE A 89 8.96 -16.87 -3.90
N LYS A 90 8.89 -18.18 -4.14
CA LYS A 90 10.02 -19.02 -4.53
C LYS A 90 10.17 -18.99 -6.04
#